data_AF-A0A2V7FNK7-F1
#
_entry.id   AF-A0A2V7FNK7-F1
#
_cell.length_a   1.000
_cell.length_b   1.000
_cell.length_c   1.000
_cell.angle_alpha   90.00
_cell.angle_beta   90.00
_cell.angle_gamma   90.00
#
_symmetry.space_group_name_H-M   'P 1'
#
loop_
_entity.id
_entity.type
_entity.pdbx_description
1 polymer ?
#
loop_
_entity_poly.entity_id
_entity_poly.type
_entity_poly.pdbx_seq_one_letter_code
_entity_poly.pdbx_strand_id
1 'polypeptide(L)'
;MATPIATDLDWKRRIIGLDAPDLSVCYQCGTCTAVCPVSTAENPFPRKEMVWVQWGLKDRALGNASIWLCHQCSTCNTYCPRDAKPSNVMAALRDYSITHYAVPPFMGRALGDPRSLPLLFAIPAVIFLAILGGLGHLTALPEGRIVFSKFIPIAFIEVTFVACIALSLLGAAMGGLRYWRAMSGGASANGHGPALMSTLLDILEHRRFSQCREAPARETHKEHLHRTHLAVFYGFLGLVVTTASVGIGIYAFGYLTPWPVWHPVKILGNVSGLAVIVAVATFLWRRIADARKAGKSTYSDWLFLTILGLTTLTGFFSQGLRLAGLRAAYPMY
;
A
#
# COMPACT_ATOMS: atom_id res chain seq x y z
N MET A 1 -23.29 17.48 -35.39
CA MET A 1 -22.39 18.41 -34.65
C MET A 1 -21.53 17.59 -33.72
N ALA A 2 -20.20 17.78 -33.73
CA ALA A 2 -19.32 17.11 -32.77
C ALA A 2 -19.45 17.79 -31.40
N THR A 3 -19.75 17.02 -30.35
CA THR A 3 -19.79 17.54 -28.98
C THR A 3 -18.37 17.93 -28.56
N PRO A 4 -18.11 19.18 -28.14
CA PRO A 4 -16.79 19.58 -27.68
C PRO A 4 -16.38 18.74 -26.47
N ILE A 5 -15.14 18.22 -26.51
CA ILE A 5 -14.60 17.45 -25.40
C ILE A 5 -14.31 18.43 -24.25
N ALA A 6 -14.97 18.26 -23.11
CA ALA A 6 -14.67 19.04 -21.91
C ALA A 6 -13.26 18.72 -21.40
N THR A 7 -12.46 19.75 -21.16
CA THR A 7 -11.07 19.63 -20.68
C THR A 7 -10.92 20.27 -19.31
N ASP A 8 -10.33 19.54 -18.35
CA ASP A 8 -10.06 20.02 -16.99
C ASP A 8 -8.57 20.36 -16.83
N LEU A 9 -8.22 21.62 -17.10
CA LEU A 9 -6.84 22.11 -17.01
C LEU A 9 -6.34 22.22 -15.56
N ASP A 10 -7.24 22.45 -14.60
CA ASP A 10 -6.88 22.49 -13.19
C ASP A 10 -6.53 21.10 -12.68
N TRP A 11 -7.24 20.06 -13.15
CA TRP A 11 -6.86 18.68 -12.89
C TRP A 11 -5.50 18.35 -13.50
N LYS A 12 -5.23 18.76 -14.75
CA LYS A 12 -3.89 18.59 -15.33
C LYS A 12 -2.80 19.23 -14.46
N ARG A 13 -3.00 20.47 -14.00
CA ARG A 13 -2.06 21.15 -13.09
C ARG A 13 -1.87 20.40 -11.77
N ARG A 14 -2.96 19.82 -11.22
CA ARG A 14 -2.88 18.97 -10.03
C ARG A 14 -2.02 17.73 -10.28
N ILE A 15 -2.21 17.02 -11.39
CA ILE A 15 -1.38 15.85 -11.73
C ILE A 15 0.09 16.25 -11.89
N ILE A 16 0.38 17.36 -12.56
CA ILE A 16 1.75 17.91 -12.67
C ILE A 16 2.35 18.16 -11.27
N GLY A 17 1.55 18.69 -10.34
CA GLY A 17 1.95 18.93 -8.95
C GLY A 17 2.18 17.66 -8.13
N LEU A 18 1.66 16.50 -8.55
CA LEU A 18 1.88 15.20 -7.92
C LEU A 18 3.13 14.49 -8.50
N ASP A 19 4.24 15.22 -8.58
CA ASP A 19 5.55 14.75 -9.10
C ASP A 19 5.53 14.23 -10.55
N ALA A 20 4.72 14.86 -11.41
CA ALA A 20 4.72 14.64 -12.86
C ALA A 20 5.03 15.92 -13.68
N PRO A 21 6.10 16.68 -13.36
CA PRO A 21 6.40 17.96 -14.00
C PRO A 21 6.69 17.84 -15.50
N ASP A 22 7.31 16.72 -15.91
CA ASP A 22 7.77 16.49 -17.27
C ASP A 22 6.66 16.00 -18.22
N LEU A 23 5.40 15.94 -17.76
CA LEU A 23 4.27 15.52 -18.60
C LEU A 23 4.19 16.31 -19.91
N SER A 24 4.43 17.63 -19.84
CA SER A 24 4.19 18.56 -20.94
C SER A 24 5.19 18.42 -22.10
N VAL A 25 6.34 17.76 -21.90
CA VAL A 25 7.33 17.55 -22.98
C VAL A 25 7.04 16.32 -23.85
N CYS A 26 6.02 15.53 -23.48
CA CYS A 26 5.62 14.33 -24.20
C CYS A 26 4.92 14.66 -25.54
N TYR A 27 5.59 14.31 -26.65
CA TYR A 27 5.10 14.44 -28.02
C TYR A 27 4.43 13.18 -28.61
N GLN A 28 4.00 12.23 -27.78
CA GLN A 28 3.21 11.05 -28.21
C GLN A 28 3.88 10.08 -29.21
N CYS A 29 5.22 9.91 -29.20
CA CYS A 29 5.92 8.97 -30.10
C CYS A 29 5.59 7.47 -29.92
N GLY A 30 5.10 7.04 -28.74
CA GLY A 30 4.76 5.64 -28.47
C GLY A 30 5.89 4.71 -28.02
N THR A 31 7.14 5.18 -27.85
CA THR A 31 8.23 4.34 -27.31
C THR A 31 7.86 3.67 -25.98
N CYS A 32 7.18 4.39 -25.09
CA CYS A 32 6.73 3.85 -23.80
C CYS A 32 5.76 2.67 -23.94
N THR A 33 4.96 2.63 -25.01
CA THR A 33 4.04 1.53 -25.33
C THR A 33 4.79 0.35 -25.90
N ALA A 34 5.74 0.58 -26.80
CA ALA A 34 6.55 -0.48 -27.39
C ALA A 34 7.40 -1.26 -26.36
N VAL A 35 7.86 -0.59 -25.30
CA VAL A 35 8.70 -1.21 -24.26
C VAL A 35 7.93 -1.74 -23.05
N CYS A 36 6.61 -1.53 -22.98
CA CYS A 36 5.82 -1.93 -21.82
C CYS A 36 5.15 -3.30 -22.05
N PRO A 37 5.45 -4.33 -21.23
CA PRO A 37 4.85 -5.66 -21.39
C PRO A 37 3.36 -5.71 -21.04
N VAL A 38 2.84 -4.67 -20.36
CA VAL A 38 1.42 -4.54 -20.03
C VAL A 38 0.63 -3.98 -21.23
N SER A 39 1.30 -3.40 -22.22
CA SER A 39 0.63 -2.82 -23.38
C SER A 39 0.16 -3.91 -24.34
N THR A 40 -1.04 -3.73 -24.90
CA THR A 40 -1.57 -4.56 -26.01
C THR A 40 -1.95 -3.67 -27.20
N ALA A 41 -2.33 -4.27 -28.33
CA ALA A 41 -2.79 -3.52 -29.51
C ALA A 41 -4.08 -2.74 -29.21
N GLU A 42 -5.00 -3.35 -28.46
CA GLU A 42 -6.29 -2.77 -28.04
C GLU A 42 -6.13 -1.81 -26.86
N ASN A 43 -5.04 -1.95 -26.10
CA ASN A 43 -4.74 -1.15 -24.93
C ASN A 43 -3.32 -0.55 -24.98
N PRO A 44 -3.10 0.56 -25.73
CA PRO A 44 -1.78 1.16 -25.91
C PRO A 44 -1.32 1.95 -24.68
N PHE A 45 -0.94 1.23 -23.63
CA PHE A 45 -0.48 1.72 -22.34
C PHE A 45 1.04 2.03 -22.36
N PRO A 46 1.58 3.04 -21.65
CA PRO A 46 0.89 4.14 -20.98
C PRO A 46 0.65 5.36 -21.90
N ARG A 47 0.93 5.25 -23.21
CA ARG A 47 0.84 6.39 -24.16
C ARG A 47 -0.55 7.03 -24.14
N LYS A 48 -1.62 6.21 -24.13
CA LYS A 48 -3.00 6.72 -24.11
C LYS A 48 -3.29 7.54 -22.84
N GLU A 49 -2.78 7.11 -21.68
CA GLU A 49 -2.95 7.85 -20.44
C GLU A 49 -2.18 9.16 -20.48
N MET A 50 -0.97 9.17 -21.05
CA MET A 50 -0.18 10.41 -21.21
C MET A 50 -0.96 11.48 -21.98
N VAL A 51 -1.62 11.13 -23.10
CA VAL A 51 -2.40 12.11 -23.86
C VAL A 51 -3.66 12.55 -23.11
N TRP A 52 -4.34 11.64 -22.40
CA TRP A 52 -5.50 11.99 -21.60
C TRP A 52 -5.16 13.01 -20.51
N VAL A 53 -4.03 12.86 -19.83
CA VAL A 53 -3.58 13.86 -18.85
C VAL A 53 -3.19 15.17 -19.53
N GLN A 54 -2.45 15.12 -20.65
CA GLN A 54 -2.06 16.34 -21.39
C GLN A 54 -3.26 17.20 -21.83
N TRP A 55 -4.37 16.55 -22.19
CA TRP A 55 -5.60 17.20 -22.65
C TRP A 55 -6.62 17.44 -21.53
N GLY A 56 -6.31 17.09 -20.28
CA GLY A 56 -7.24 17.32 -19.16
C GLY A 56 -8.47 16.40 -19.18
N LEU A 57 -8.39 15.22 -19.79
CA LEU A 57 -9.48 14.25 -19.89
C LEU A 57 -9.62 13.42 -18.61
N LYS A 58 -9.96 14.10 -17.50
CA LYS A 58 -10.00 13.56 -16.15
C LYS A 58 -10.79 12.26 -16.05
N ASP A 59 -12.04 12.24 -16.51
CA ASP A 59 -12.93 11.09 -16.32
C ASP A 59 -12.43 9.86 -17.08
N ARG A 60 -11.82 10.04 -18.25
CA ARG A 60 -11.19 8.94 -19.01
C ARG A 60 -9.98 8.37 -18.28
N ALA A 61 -9.14 9.23 -17.71
CA ALA A 61 -7.96 8.79 -16.98
C ALA A 61 -8.32 8.08 -15.66
N LEU A 62 -9.28 8.61 -14.90
CA LEU A 62 -9.68 8.07 -13.60
C LEU A 62 -10.66 6.89 -13.70
N GLY A 63 -11.35 6.72 -14.82
CA GLY A 63 -12.18 5.54 -15.09
C GLY A 63 -11.41 4.37 -15.71
N ASN A 64 -10.10 4.49 -15.93
CA ASN A 64 -9.31 3.47 -16.62
C ASN A 64 -8.56 2.56 -15.65
N ALA A 65 -8.91 1.27 -15.63
CA ALA A 65 -8.24 0.25 -14.83
C ALA A 65 -6.73 0.10 -15.13
N SER A 66 -6.27 0.50 -16.32
CA SER A 66 -4.87 0.36 -16.74
C SER A 66 -3.91 1.12 -15.84
N ILE A 67 -4.36 2.18 -15.15
CA ILE A 67 -3.51 2.88 -14.18
C ILE A 67 -3.03 1.93 -13.08
N TRP A 68 -3.80 0.89 -12.71
CA TRP A 68 -3.45 -0.10 -11.68
C TRP A 68 -2.63 -1.28 -12.21
N LEU A 69 -2.52 -1.42 -13.53
CA LEU A 69 -1.69 -2.46 -14.16
C LEU A 69 -0.20 -2.05 -14.25
N CYS A 70 0.13 -0.77 -14.05
CA CYS A 70 1.52 -0.30 -13.99
C CYS A 70 2.30 -0.91 -12.81
N HIS A 71 3.32 -1.72 -13.05
CA HIS A 71 4.14 -2.24 -11.95
C HIS A 71 5.26 -1.30 -11.51
N GLN A 72 5.27 -0.05 -11.99
CA GLN A 72 6.28 0.97 -11.67
C GLN A 72 7.72 0.48 -11.92
N CYS A 73 7.94 -0.36 -12.95
CA CYS A 73 9.27 -0.83 -13.36
C CYS A 73 10.12 0.29 -14.00
N SER A 74 9.50 1.41 -14.37
CA SER A 74 10.16 2.60 -14.91
C SER A 74 10.92 2.42 -16.25
N THR A 75 10.79 1.27 -16.92
CA THR A 75 11.34 1.05 -18.27
C THR A 75 10.90 2.15 -19.24
N CYS A 76 9.62 2.54 -19.20
CA CYS A 76 9.08 3.61 -20.02
C CYS A 76 9.70 5.00 -19.74
N ASN A 77 10.23 5.25 -18.53
CA ASN A 77 11.00 6.46 -18.23
C ASN A 77 12.38 6.38 -18.90
N THR A 78 13.08 5.26 -18.70
CA THR A 78 14.44 5.04 -19.21
C THR A 78 14.56 5.21 -20.73
N TYR A 79 13.56 4.71 -21.47
CA TYR A 79 13.56 4.78 -22.94
C TYR A 79 12.87 6.03 -23.50
N CYS A 80 12.36 6.93 -22.67
CA CYS A 80 11.65 8.11 -23.16
C CYS A 80 12.63 9.11 -23.82
N PRO A 81 12.53 9.40 -25.13
CA PRO A 81 13.47 10.30 -25.81
C PRO A 81 13.30 11.77 -25.43
N ARG A 82 12.17 12.12 -24.81
CA ARG A 82 11.85 13.48 -24.32
C ARG A 82 11.94 13.60 -22.80
N ASP A 83 12.31 12.52 -22.12
CA ASP A 83 12.33 12.42 -20.67
C ASP A 83 11.00 12.76 -19.96
N ALA A 84 9.86 12.49 -20.60
CA ALA A 84 8.53 12.85 -20.10
C ALA A 84 7.99 12.00 -18.92
N LYS A 85 8.86 11.19 -18.32
CA LYS A 85 8.60 10.30 -17.17
C LYS A 85 7.21 9.63 -17.11
N PRO A 86 6.78 8.78 -18.08
CA PRO A 86 5.45 8.17 -18.07
C PRO A 86 5.09 7.37 -16.79
N SER A 87 6.08 6.70 -16.19
CA SER A 87 5.90 5.98 -14.91
C SER A 87 5.51 6.93 -13.78
N ASN A 88 6.01 8.17 -13.76
CA ASN A 88 5.66 9.16 -12.75
C ASN A 88 4.22 9.64 -12.94
N VAL A 89 3.79 9.86 -14.17
CA VAL A 89 2.39 10.20 -14.49
C VAL A 89 1.45 9.09 -14.01
N MET A 90 1.82 7.81 -14.14
CA MET A 90 1.00 6.70 -13.65
C MET A 90 0.91 6.69 -12.11
N ALA A 91 2.01 6.98 -11.42
CA ALA A 91 2.00 7.13 -9.96
C ALA A 91 1.12 8.32 -9.51
N ALA A 92 1.25 9.47 -10.17
CA ALA A 92 0.43 10.65 -9.92
C ALA A 92 -1.08 10.39 -10.13
N LEU A 93 -1.43 9.64 -11.17
CA LEU A 93 -2.82 9.22 -11.42
C LEU A 93 -3.35 8.31 -10.33
N ARG A 94 -2.54 7.39 -9.79
CA ARG A 94 -2.95 6.52 -8.66
C ARG A 94 -3.16 7.31 -7.39
N ASP A 95 -2.22 8.20 -7.06
CA ASP A 95 -2.31 9.03 -5.86
C ASP A 95 -3.54 9.96 -5.91
N TYR A 96 -3.77 10.59 -7.07
CA TYR A 96 -4.98 11.35 -7.31
C TYR A 96 -6.24 10.48 -7.24
N SER A 97 -6.22 9.27 -7.80
CA SER A 97 -7.37 8.35 -7.76
C SER A 97 -7.73 7.96 -6.32
N ILE A 98 -6.74 7.57 -5.51
CA ILE A 98 -6.95 7.23 -4.09
C ILE A 98 -7.59 8.40 -3.34
N THR A 99 -7.03 9.60 -3.48
CA THR A 99 -7.56 10.79 -2.79
C THR A 99 -8.92 11.22 -3.32
N HIS A 100 -9.19 11.07 -4.61
CA HIS A 100 -10.46 11.42 -5.25
C HIS A 100 -11.62 10.50 -4.82
N TYR A 101 -11.35 9.19 -4.70
CA TYR A 101 -12.36 8.20 -4.31
C TYR A 101 -12.40 7.91 -2.81
N ALA A 102 -11.51 8.48 -2.01
CA ALA A 102 -11.51 8.32 -0.56
C ALA A 102 -12.83 8.74 0.09
N VAL A 103 -13.32 7.91 1.01
CA VAL A 103 -14.50 8.20 1.83
C VAL A 103 -14.14 8.01 3.30
N PRO A 104 -14.24 9.05 4.14
CA PRO A 104 -14.59 10.44 3.81
C PRO A 104 -13.44 11.21 3.10
N PRO A 105 -13.74 12.23 2.27
CA PRO A 105 -12.72 12.93 1.48
C PRO A 105 -11.64 13.65 2.29
N PHE A 106 -11.94 14.07 3.52
CA PHE A 106 -10.96 14.75 4.36
C PHE A 106 -9.84 13.79 4.83
N MET A 107 -10.13 12.50 5.04
CA MET A 107 -9.13 11.52 5.46
C MET A 107 -8.12 11.25 4.34
N GLY A 108 -8.59 11.12 3.09
CA GLY A 108 -7.70 10.97 1.93
C GLY A 108 -6.79 12.19 1.75
N ARG A 109 -7.34 13.41 1.90
CA ARG A 109 -6.55 14.65 1.85
C ARG A 109 -5.54 14.75 2.99
N ALA A 110 -5.92 14.38 4.21
CA ALA A 110 -5.02 14.40 5.35
C ALA A 110 -3.85 13.43 5.18
N LEU A 111 -4.10 12.21 4.68
CA LEU A 111 -3.03 11.24 4.44
C LEU A 111 -2.05 11.70 3.35
N GLY A 112 -2.56 12.38 2.31
CA GLY A 112 -1.75 12.91 1.21
C GLY A 112 -0.92 14.15 1.57
N ASP A 113 -1.18 14.82 2.70
CA ASP A 113 -0.43 16.00 3.14
C ASP A 113 0.49 15.66 4.33
N PRO A 114 1.83 15.70 4.18
CA PRO A 114 2.77 15.42 5.27
C PRO A 114 2.59 16.35 6.48
N ARG A 115 2.02 17.55 6.31
CA ARG A 115 1.74 18.47 7.42
C ARG A 115 0.68 17.95 8.37
N SER A 116 -0.17 17.02 7.92
CA SER A 116 -1.21 16.41 8.74
C SER A 116 -0.69 15.23 9.58
N LEU A 117 0.53 14.74 9.36
CA LEU A 117 1.07 13.58 10.08
C LEU A 117 1.06 13.72 11.61
N PRO A 118 1.50 14.84 12.21
CA PRO A 118 1.47 14.98 13.66
C PRO A 118 0.07 14.79 14.22
N LEU A 119 -0.94 15.34 13.55
CA LEU A 119 -2.34 15.17 13.92
C LEU A 119 -2.81 13.71 13.77
N LEU A 120 -2.48 13.06 12.65
CA LEU A 120 -2.86 11.67 12.38
C LEU A 120 -2.30 10.69 13.41
N PHE A 121 -1.06 10.90 13.89
CA PHE A 121 -0.47 10.11 14.97
C PHE A 121 -0.94 10.54 16.36
N ALA A 122 -1.28 11.82 16.56
CA ALA A 122 -1.79 12.30 17.83
C ALA A 122 -3.16 11.70 18.18
N ILE A 123 -4.04 11.47 17.20
CA ILE A 123 -5.37 10.89 17.43
C ILE A 123 -5.30 9.53 18.17
N PRO A 124 -4.64 8.49 17.63
CA PRO A 124 -4.52 7.22 18.34
C PRO A 124 -3.72 7.36 19.64
N ALA A 125 -2.67 8.18 19.68
CA ALA A 125 -1.89 8.40 20.90
C ALA A 125 -2.75 8.97 22.04
N VAL A 126 -3.57 9.98 21.77
CA VAL A 126 -4.49 10.57 22.75
C VAL A 126 -5.54 9.56 23.21
N ILE A 127 -6.09 8.75 22.30
CA ILE A 127 -7.05 7.69 22.65
C ILE A 127 -6.40 6.69 23.62
N PHE A 128 -5.20 6.19 23.33
CA PHE A 128 -4.50 5.26 24.21
C PHE A 128 -4.10 5.90 25.55
N LEU A 129 -3.64 7.16 25.55
CA LEU A 129 -3.33 7.89 26.79
C LEU A 129 -4.58 8.11 27.65
N ALA A 130 -5.73 8.38 27.04
CA ALA A 130 -7.00 8.51 27.76
C ALA A 130 -7.43 7.17 28.38
N ILE A 131 -7.30 6.07 27.65
CA ILE A 131 -7.56 4.71 28.17
C ILE A 131 -6.62 4.41 29.35
N LEU A 132 -5.32 4.62 29.19
CA LEU A 132 -4.34 4.39 30.26
C LEU A 132 -4.60 5.29 31.49
N GLY A 133 -5.01 6.54 31.27
CA GLY A 133 -5.41 7.47 32.33
C GLY A 133 -6.62 6.98 33.11
N GLY A 134 -7.67 6.52 32.41
CA GLY A 134 -8.86 5.94 33.03
C GLY A 134 -8.58 4.65 33.81
N LEU A 135 -7.56 3.89 33.40
CA LEU A 135 -7.11 2.68 34.09
C LEU A 135 -6.09 2.94 35.22
N GLY A 136 -5.59 4.18 35.37
CA GLY A 136 -4.54 4.50 36.33
C GLY A 136 -3.14 3.97 35.97
N HIS A 137 -2.93 3.53 34.72
CA HIS A 137 -1.71 2.89 34.25
C HIS A 137 -0.73 3.85 33.55
N LEU A 138 -0.93 5.17 33.65
CA LEU A 138 -0.02 6.17 33.06
C LEU A 138 1.38 6.14 33.68
N THR A 139 1.47 5.87 34.99
CA THR A 139 2.73 5.88 35.75
C THR A 139 3.00 4.57 36.49
N ALA A 140 1.99 3.71 36.63
CA ALA A 140 2.11 2.43 37.34
C ALA A 140 2.05 1.26 36.35
N LEU A 141 3.14 0.51 36.24
CA LEU A 141 3.18 -0.72 35.45
C LEU A 141 2.69 -1.92 36.29
N PRO A 142 1.97 -2.89 35.71
CA PRO A 142 1.54 -4.08 36.44
C PRO A 142 2.72 -4.91 36.99
N GLU A 143 2.50 -5.59 38.11
CA GLU A 143 3.47 -6.47 38.77
C GLU A 143 3.35 -7.94 38.34
N GLY A 144 4.43 -8.68 38.59
CA GLY A 144 4.54 -10.11 38.32
C GLY A 144 4.76 -10.45 36.84
N ARG A 145 4.29 -11.62 36.41
CA ARG A 145 4.44 -12.09 35.02
C ARG A 145 3.87 -11.08 34.04
N ILE A 146 4.66 -10.73 33.03
CA ILE A 146 4.29 -9.80 31.96
C ILE A 146 3.18 -10.42 31.12
N VAL A 147 1.98 -9.88 31.29
CA VAL A 147 0.77 -10.27 30.56
C VAL A 147 0.09 -8.99 30.13
N PHE A 148 0.00 -8.77 28.83
CA PHE A 148 -0.49 -7.52 28.24
C PHE A 148 -1.90 -7.13 28.70
N SER A 149 -2.80 -8.10 28.88
CA SER A 149 -4.16 -7.85 29.35
C SER A 149 -4.25 -7.29 30.78
N LYS A 150 -3.17 -7.36 31.58
CA LYS A 150 -3.08 -6.66 32.86
C LYS A 150 -2.84 -5.16 32.71
N PHE A 151 -2.25 -4.74 31.60
CA PHE A 151 -1.92 -3.34 31.33
C PHE A 151 -3.04 -2.64 30.57
N ILE A 152 -3.56 -3.27 29.52
CA ILE A 152 -4.75 -2.80 28.81
C ILE A 152 -5.70 -3.99 28.68
N PRO A 153 -6.85 -3.99 29.39
CA PRO A 153 -7.82 -5.07 29.27
C PRO A 153 -8.27 -5.25 27.83
N ILE A 154 -8.43 -6.52 27.43
CA ILE A 154 -8.66 -6.92 26.03
C ILE A 154 -9.87 -6.19 25.43
N ALA A 155 -10.94 -5.97 26.20
CA ALA A 155 -12.14 -5.28 25.75
C ALA A 155 -11.88 -3.86 25.20
N PHE A 156 -10.99 -3.08 25.82
CA PHE A 156 -10.67 -1.73 25.34
C PHE A 156 -9.97 -1.75 23.97
N ILE A 157 -9.11 -2.74 23.78
CA ILE A 157 -8.36 -2.95 22.54
C ILE A 157 -9.32 -3.40 21.45
N GLU A 158 -10.15 -4.40 21.75
CA GLU A 158 -11.16 -4.90 20.83
C GLU A 158 -12.08 -3.78 20.35
N VAL A 159 -12.69 -3.02 21.26
CA VAL A 159 -13.60 -1.93 20.89
C VAL A 159 -12.89 -0.90 20.01
N THR A 160 -11.68 -0.48 20.39
CA THR A 160 -10.92 0.54 19.64
C THR A 160 -10.51 0.03 18.26
N PHE A 161 -9.90 -1.15 18.16
CA PHE A 161 -9.43 -1.71 16.89
C PHE A 161 -10.59 -2.13 15.98
N VAL A 162 -11.65 -2.75 16.52
CA VAL A 162 -12.83 -3.13 15.74
C VAL A 162 -13.52 -1.89 15.17
N ALA A 163 -13.64 -0.80 15.93
CA ALA A 163 -14.18 0.47 15.42
C ALA A 163 -13.31 1.03 14.27
N CYS A 164 -11.98 1.04 14.43
CA CYS A 164 -11.06 1.49 13.39
C CYS A 164 -11.09 0.60 12.14
N ILE A 165 -11.15 -0.72 12.30
CA ILE A 165 -11.27 -1.68 11.21
C ILE A 165 -12.61 -1.48 10.50
N ALA A 166 -13.72 -1.35 11.23
CA ALA A 166 -15.04 -1.12 10.65
C ALA A 166 -15.06 0.17 9.83
N LEU A 167 -14.55 1.28 10.37
CA LEU A 167 -14.43 2.54 9.64
C LEU A 167 -13.58 2.38 8.36
N SER A 168 -12.45 1.69 8.45
CA SER A 168 -11.54 1.46 7.31
C SER A 168 -12.19 0.59 6.24
N LEU A 169 -12.89 -0.49 6.62
CA LEU A 169 -13.60 -1.38 5.70
C LEU A 169 -14.78 -0.68 5.03
N LEU A 170 -15.55 0.13 5.77
CA LEU A 170 -16.63 0.94 5.21
C LEU A 170 -16.10 1.97 4.22
N GLY A 171 -15.03 2.70 4.58
CA GLY A 171 -14.37 3.65 3.68
C GLY A 171 -13.85 3.00 2.41
N ALA A 172 -13.17 1.84 2.54
CA ALA A 172 -12.66 1.07 1.41
C ALA A 172 -13.78 0.53 0.52
N ALA A 173 -14.87 0.01 1.10
CA ALA A 173 -16.03 -0.47 0.34
C ALA A 173 -16.71 0.67 -0.42
N MET A 174 -16.98 1.80 0.24
CA MET A 174 -17.61 2.95 -0.41
C MET A 174 -16.72 3.56 -1.50
N GLY A 175 -15.43 3.75 -1.23
CA GLY A 175 -14.47 4.27 -2.22
C GLY A 175 -14.29 3.32 -3.40
N GLY A 176 -14.19 2.01 -3.12
CA GLY A 176 -14.12 0.96 -4.12
C GLY A 176 -15.37 0.91 -5.02
N LEU A 177 -16.57 1.04 -4.43
CA LEU A 177 -17.82 1.11 -5.20
C LEU A 177 -17.88 2.35 -6.09
N ARG A 178 -17.40 3.52 -5.62
CA ARG A 178 -17.32 4.74 -6.43
C ARG A 178 -16.37 4.58 -7.61
N TYR A 179 -15.19 4.01 -7.36
CA TYR A 179 -14.21 3.72 -8.40
C TYR A 179 -14.73 2.68 -9.41
N TRP A 180 -15.38 1.62 -8.92
CA TRP A 180 -15.99 0.58 -9.76
C TRP A 180 -17.05 1.16 -10.70
N ARG A 181 -17.90 2.08 -10.21
CA ARG A 181 -18.87 2.79 -11.06
C ARG A 181 -18.19 3.63 -12.15
N ALA A 182 -17.11 4.32 -11.80
CA ALA A 182 -16.34 5.11 -12.77
C ALA A 182 -15.69 4.23 -13.86
N MET A 183 -15.20 3.03 -13.48
CA MET A 183 -14.65 2.07 -14.44
C MET A 183 -15.71 1.43 -15.33
N SER A 184 -16.82 0.99 -14.72
CA SER A 184 -17.90 0.28 -15.43
C SER A 184 -18.65 1.15 -16.43
N GLY A 185 -18.65 2.47 -16.24
CA GLY A 185 -19.21 3.42 -17.22
C GLY A 185 -18.57 3.38 -18.61
N GLY A 186 -17.40 2.74 -18.77
CA GLY A 186 -16.71 2.56 -20.05
C GLY A 186 -16.36 1.11 -20.41
N ALA A 187 -16.84 0.11 -19.65
CA ALA A 187 -16.46 -1.30 -19.83
C ALA A 187 -17.55 -2.12 -20.54
N SER A 188 -17.14 -3.03 -21.44
CA SER A 188 -18.03 -4.04 -22.03
C SER A 188 -18.30 -5.16 -21.01
N ALA A 189 -19.56 -5.54 -20.83
CA ALA A 189 -20.05 -6.48 -19.81
C ALA A 189 -19.80 -7.97 -20.13
N ASN A 190 -18.57 -8.36 -20.48
CA ASN A 190 -18.26 -9.76 -20.84
C ASN A 190 -17.27 -10.42 -19.86
N GLY A 191 -17.71 -11.54 -19.26
CA GLY A 191 -16.84 -12.58 -18.68
C GLY A 191 -16.59 -12.50 -17.17
N HIS A 192 -17.47 -13.10 -16.36
CA HIS A 192 -17.35 -13.08 -14.89
C HIS A 192 -16.78 -14.36 -14.24
N GLY A 193 -16.92 -15.54 -14.87
CA GLY A 193 -16.56 -16.82 -14.22
C GLY A 193 -15.07 -17.22 -14.36
N PRO A 194 -14.63 -17.66 -15.55
CA PRO A 194 -13.24 -18.12 -15.75
C PRO A 194 -12.19 -17.03 -15.52
N ALA A 195 -12.57 -15.77 -15.67
CA ALA A 195 -11.70 -14.61 -15.46
C ALA A 195 -11.33 -14.40 -13.98
N LEU A 196 -12.16 -14.83 -13.02
CA LEU A 196 -11.89 -14.62 -11.61
C LEU A 196 -10.75 -15.51 -11.11
N MET A 197 -10.82 -16.82 -11.39
CA MET A 197 -9.80 -17.77 -10.95
C MET A 197 -8.43 -17.46 -11.57
N SER A 198 -8.40 -17.16 -12.88
CA SER A 198 -7.16 -16.78 -13.55
C SER A 198 -6.57 -15.49 -12.97
N THR A 199 -7.40 -14.50 -12.65
CA THR A 199 -6.96 -13.27 -11.97
C THR A 199 -6.41 -13.55 -10.57
N LEU A 200 -7.05 -14.43 -9.79
CA LEU A 200 -6.57 -14.81 -8.47
C LEU A 200 -5.20 -15.50 -8.53
N LEU A 201 -5.01 -16.44 -9.46
CA LEU A 201 -3.73 -17.10 -9.67
C LEU A 201 -2.65 -16.12 -10.15
N ASP A 202 -3.00 -15.20 -11.07
CA ASP A 202 -2.10 -14.12 -11.51
C ASP A 202 -1.62 -13.25 -10.32
N ILE A 203 -2.51 -12.96 -9.36
CA ILE A 203 -2.20 -12.19 -8.14
C ILE A 203 -1.31 -13.01 -7.21
N LEU A 204 -1.63 -14.26 -6.92
CA LEU A 204 -0.85 -15.08 -5.98
C LEU A 204 0.57 -15.35 -6.50
N GLU A 205 0.70 -15.68 -7.77
CA GLU A 205 1.99 -15.95 -8.41
C GLU A 205 2.73 -14.68 -8.83
N HIS A 206 2.07 -13.51 -8.82
CA HIS A 206 2.61 -12.26 -9.33
C HIS A 206 3.13 -12.37 -10.78
N ARG A 207 2.46 -13.18 -11.63
CA ARG A 207 2.92 -13.50 -13.01
C ARG A 207 3.14 -12.26 -13.88
N ARG A 208 2.23 -11.29 -13.81
CA ARG A 208 2.37 -10.04 -14.61
C ARG A 208 3.51 -9.16 -14.13
N PHE A 209 3.86 -9.28 -12.85
CA PHE A 209 4.96 -8.51 -12.29
C PHE A 209 6.32 -9.05 -12.76
N SER A 210 6.47 -10.37 -12.94
CA SER A 210 7.72 -10.95 -13.47
C SER A 210 7.99 -10.54 -14.91
N GLN A 211 6.95 -10.35 -15.73
CA GLN A 211 7.06 -9.89 -17.13
C GLN A 211 7.71 -8.51 -17.27
N CYS A 212 7.64 -7.67 -16.23
CA CYS A 212 8.29 -6.36 -16.21
C CYS A 212 9.84 -6.42 -16.10
N ARG A 213 10.41 -7.63 -16.15
CA ARG A 213 11.86 -7.90 -16.17
C ARG A 213 12.40 -8.24 -17.56
N GLU A 214 11.53 -8.57 -18.52
CA GLU A 214 11.90 -9.32 -19.75
C GLU A 214 11.92 -8.48 -21.05
N ALA A 215 11.94 -7.15 -20.98
CA ALA A 215 12.14 -6.33 -22.19
C ALA A 215 13.63 -6.32 -22.61
N PRO A 216 13.96 -6.61 -23.89
CA PRO A 216 15.30 -7.00 -24.30
C PRO A 216 16.15 -5.77 -24.65
N ALA A 217 17.14 -5.44 -23.82
CA ALA A 217 18.38 -4.75 -24.26
C ALA A 217 19.30 -4.34 -23.10
N ARG A 218 18.80 -4.16 -21.88
CA ARG A 218 19.63 -3.74 -20.72
C ARG A 218 19.09 -4.29 -19.41
N GLU A 219 20.01 -4.72 -18.53
CA GLU A 219 19.73 -4.98 -17.12
C GLU A 219 18.90 -3.83 -16.54
N THR A 220 17.70 -4.14 -16.06
CA THR A 220 16.93 -3.16 -15.32
C THR A 220 17.37 -3.25 -13.86
N HIS A 221 17.65 -2.12 -13.22
CA HIS A 221 18.05 -2.04 -11.80
C HIS A 221 17.00 -2.60 -10.81
N LYS A 222 15.86 -3.07 -11.32
CA LYS A 222 14.67 -3.50 -10.58
C LYS A 222 14.46 -5.02 -10.53
N GLU A 223 15.44 -5.82 -10.90
CA GLU A 223 15.33 -7.29 -10.90
C GLU A 223 15.00 -7.92 -9.53
N HIS A 224 15.45 -7.29 -8.44
CA HIS A 224 15.16 -7.74 -7.08
C HIS A 224 13.69 -7.57 -6.68
N LEU A 225 12.97 -6.62 -7.29
CA LEU A 225 11.64 -6.19 -6.83
C LEU A 225 10.62 -7.32 -6.79
N HIS A 226 10.63 -8.24 -7.75
CA HIS A 226 9.68 -9.35 -7.76
C HIS A 226 9.84 -10.25 -6.52
N ARG A 227 11.07 -10.68 -6.22
CA ARG A 227 11.36 -11.54 -5.06
C ARG A 227 11.14 -10.80 -3.74
N THR A 228 11.58 -9.54 -3.65
CA THR A 228 11.38 -8.72 -2.45
C THR A 228 9.89 -8.43 -2.20
N HIS A 229 9.10 -8.22 -3.26
CA HIS A 229 7.65 -8.04 -3.15
C HIS A 229 6.94 -9.33 -2.71
N LEU A 230 7.31 -10.49 -3.27
CA LEU A 230 6.77 -11.77 -2.81
C LEU A 230 7.08 -12.02 -1.34
N ALA A 231 8.30 -11.68 -0.88
CA ALA A 231 8.69 -11.81 0.52
C ALA A 231 7.83 -10.94 1.45
N VAL A 232 7.59 -9.67 1.12
CA VAL A 232 6.70 -8.82 1.93
C VAL A 232 5.24 -9.25 1.84
N PHE A 233 4.77 -9.68 0.67
CA PHE A 233 3.38 -10.11 0.45
C PHE A 233 3.05 -11.36 1.27
N TYR A 234 3.85 -12.41 1.13
CA TYR A 234 3.63 -13.67 1.87
C TYR A 234 3.99 -13.52 3.35
N GLY A 235 4.96 -12.67 3.71
CA GLY A 235 5.21 -12.30 5.10
C GLY A 235 4.02 -11.59 5.74
N PHE A 236 3.43 -10.60 5.07
CA PHE A 236 2.23 -9.92 5.56
C PHE A 236 1.04 -10.88 5.67
N LEU A 237 0.80 -11.71 4.65
CA LEU A 237 -0.26 -12.73 4.68
C LEU A 237 -0.06 -13.72 5.84
N GLY A 238 1.17 -14.17 6.09
CA GLY A 238 1.50 -15.03 7.21
C GLY A 238 1.25 -14.38 8.58
N LEU A 239 1.47 -13.07 8.70
CA LEU A 239 1.12 -12.30 9.91
C LEU A 239 -0.40 -12.17 10.09
N VAL A 240 -1.15 -11.98 9.01
CA VAL A 240 -2.63 -12.00 9.04
C VAL A 240 -3.14 -13.36 9.50
N VAL A 241 -2.65 -14.46 8.91
CA VAL A 241 -3.02 -15.83 9.30
C VAL A 241 -2.66 -16.10 10.76
N THR A 242 -1.49 -15.63 11.21
CA THR A 242 -1.05 -15.73 12.60
C THR A 242 -2.03 -15.03 13.53
N THR A 243 -2.39 -13.79 13.22
CA THR A 243 -3.31 -12.97 14.03
C THR A 243 -4.71 -13.56 14.07
N ALA A 244 -5.23 -13.98 12.91
CA ALA A 244 -6.53 -14.63 12.80
C ALA A 244 -6.58 -15.95 13.61
N SER A 245 -5.50 -16.74 13.55
CA SER A 245 -5.38 -18.00 14.30
C SER A 245 -5.34 -17.76 15.81
N VAL A 246 -4.65 -16.71 16.28
CA VAL A 246 -4.69 -16.30 17.70
C VAL A 246 -6.10 -15.87 18.11
N GLY A 247 -6.77 -15.07 17.29
CA GLY A 247 -8.17 -14.66 17.54
C GLY A 247 -9.11 -15.87 17.64
N ILE A 248 -9.06 -16.77 16.66
CA ILE A 248 -9.84 -18.02 16.67
C ILE A 248 -9.53 -18.85 17.92
N GLY A 249 -8.25 -18.99 18.26
CA GLY A 249 -7.82 -19.70 19.47
C GLY A 249 -8.44 -19.12 20.75
N ILE A 250 -8.48 -17.79 20.87
CA ILE A 250 -9.07 -17.12 22.04
C ILE A 250 -10.60 -17.30 22.05
N TYR A 251 -11.32 -16.97 20.96
CA TYR A 251 -12.79 -16.90 20.99
C TYR A 251 -13.49 -18.24 20.76
N ALA A 252 -12.94 -19.11 19.90
CA ALA A 252 -13.56 -20.40 19.61
C ALA A 252 -13.12 -21.48 20.60
N PHE A 253 -11.93 -21.36 21.18
CA PHE A 253 -11.33 -22.42 22.01
C PHE A 253 -10.89 -21.97 23.40
N GLY A 254 -10.98 -20.68 23.75
CA GLY A 254 -10.61 -20.18 25.08
C GLY A 254 -9.11 -20.16 25.37
N TYR A 255 -8.25 -20.29 24.35
CA TYR A 255 -6.80 -20.31 24.53
C TYR A 255 -6.21 -18.93 24.82
N LEU A 256 -5.95 -18.67 26.10
CA LEU A 256 -5.36 -17.41 26.56
C LEU A 256 -3.91 -17.24 26.08
N THR A 257 -3.57 -16.00 25.72
CA THR A 257 -2.19 -15.60 25.38
C THR A 257 -1.42 -15.24 26.65
N PRO A 258 -0.08 -15.37 26.67
CA PRO A 258 0.79 -15.66 25.53
C PRO A 258 1.03 -17.15 25.29
N TRP A 259 0.97 -17.55 24.01
CA TRP A 259 1.33 -18.91 23.59
C TRP A 259 2.84 -19.14 23.60
N PRO A 260 3.31 -20.39 23.79
CA PRO A 260 4.73 -20.72 23.78
C PRO A 260 5.43 -20.42 22.45
N VAL A 261 6.74 -20.19 22.49
CA VAL A 261 7.53 -19.82 21.30
C VAL A 261 7.61 -20.93 20.24
N TRP A 262 7.48 -22.19 20.67
CA TRP A 262 7.45 -23.37 19.79
C TRP A 262 6.07 -23.64 19.18
N HIS A 263 5.04 -22.89 19.58
CA HIS A 263 3.70 -23.08 19.00
C HIS A 263 3.76 -22.76 17.49
N PRO A 264 3.15 -23.59 16.62
CA PRO A 264 3.27 -23.43 15.16
C PRO A 264 2.85 -22.04 14.68
N VAL A 265 1.76 -21.48 15.25
CA VAL A 265 1.30 -20.11 14.96
C VAL A 265 2.34 -19.05 15.36
N LYS A 266 3.09 -19.25 16.45
CA LYS A 266 4.16 -18.31 16.85
C LYS A 266 5.38 -18.41 15.94
N ILE A 267 5.75 -19.62 15.52
CA ILE A 267 6.82 -19.83 14.53
C ILE A 267 6.45 -19.15 13.22
N LEU A 268 5.23 -19.39 12.72
CA LEU A 268 4.71 -18.73 11.52
C LEU A 268 4.81 -17.20 11.64
N GLY A 269 4.34 -16.64 12.75
CA GLY A 269 4.41 -15.19 13.00
C GLY A 269 5.84 -14.64 12.98
N ASN A 270 6.79 -15.32 13.63
CA ASN A 270 8.19 -14.89 13.66
C ASN A 270 8.86 -14.97 12.29
N VAL A 271 8.68 -16.07 11.55
CA VAL A 271 9.23 -16.23 10.20
C VAL A 271 8.63 -15.19 9.24
N SER A 272 7.32 -14.97 9.34
CA SER A 272 6.58 -13.99 8.54
C SER A 272 7.03 -12.55 8.83
N GLY A 273 7.18 -12.19 10.10
CA GLY A 273 7.70 -10.88 10.49
C GLY A 273 9.15 -10.65 10.04
N LEU A 274 9.99 -11.69 10.10
CA LEU A 274 11.38 -11.61 9.60
C LEU A 274 11.40 -11.38 8.09
N ALA A 275 10.55 -12.08 7.33
CA ALA A 275 10.42 -11.88 5.90
C ALA A 275 10.01 -10.43 5.56
N VAL A 276 9.06 -9.84 6.31
CA VAL A 276 8.67 -8.44 6.17
C VAL A 276 9.84 -7.50 6.46
N ILE A 277 10.58 -7.70 7.55
CA ILE A 277 11.74 -6.85 7.90
C ILE A 277 12.80 -6.89 6.80
N VAL A 278 13.19 -8.09 6.36
CA VAL A 278 14.21 -8.25 5.31
C VAL A 278 13.75 -7.58 4.01
N ALA A 279 12.48 -7.73 3.65
CA ALA A 279 11.92 -7.11 2.46
C ALA A 279 11.88 -5.57 2.57
N VAL A 280 11.40 -5.03 3.69
CA VAL A 280 11.37 -3.58 3.93
C VAL A 280 12.77 -2.98 3.96
N ALA A 281 13.73 -3.62 4.64
CA ALA A 281 15.13 -3.19 4.66
C ALA A 281 15.72 -3.17 3.24
N THR A 282 15.42 -4.20 2.43
CA THR A 282 15.83 -4.26 1.02
C THR A 282 15.21 -3.12 0.21
N PHE A 283 13.91 -2.83 0.38
CA PHE A 283 13.24 -1.73 -0.31
C PHE A 283 13.82 -0.37 0.08
N LEU A 284 14.05 -0.12 1.37
CA LEU A 284 14.62 1.14 1.85
C LEU A 284 16.06 1.32 1.33
N TRP A 285 16.90 0.28 1.43
CA TRP A 285 18.26 0.33 0.94
C TRP A 285 18.32 0.59 -0.57
N ARG A 286 17.54 -0.15 -1.36
CA ARG A 286 17.49 -0.01 -2.83
C ARG A 286 16.93 1.34 -3.25
N ARG A 287 15.95 1.89 -2.52
CA ARG A 287 15.39 3.21 -2.79
C ARG A 287 16.44 4.33 -2.63
N ILE A 288 17.38 4.17 -1.71
CA ILE A 288 18.50 5.10 -1.51
C ILE A 288 19.60 4.83 -2.55
N ALA A 289 20.03 3.57 -2.68
CA ALA A 289 21.15 3.18 -3.54
C ALA A 289 20.89 3.45 -5.03
N ASP A 290 19.65 3.23 -5.47
CA ASP A 290 19.25 3.38 -6.88
C ASP A 290 18.55 4.72 -7.16
N ALA A 291 18.59 5.70 -6.25
CA ALA A 291 17.79 6.94 -6.35
C ALA A 291 17.94 7.73 -7.67
N ARG A 292 19.08 7.61 -8.37
CA ARG A 292 19.32 8.24 -9.68
C ARG A 292 18.78 7.45 -10.87
N LYS A 293 18.56 6.14 -10.70
CA LYS A 293 18.18 5.19 -11.77
C LYS A 293 16.74 4.71 -11.62
N ALA A 294 16.28 4.53 -10.39
CA ALA A 294 14.91 4.28 -10.03
C ALA A 294 14.06 5.51 -10.33
N GLY A 295 12.89 5.30 -10.95
CA GLY A 295 11.85 6.32 -10.96
C GLY A 295 11.63 6.87 -9.54
N LYS A 296 11.18 8.12 -9.44
CA LYS A 296 11.11 8.82 -8.16
C LYS A 296 10.15 8.15 -7.16
N SER A 297 10.50 8.28 -5.89
CA SER A 297 9.68 7.89 -4.73
C SER A 297 8.86 9.07 -4.26
N THR A 298 7.59 8.84 -3.95
CA THR A 298 6.74 9.84 -3.29
C THR A 298 6.91 9.79 -1.77
N TYR A 299 6.40 10.82 -1.08
CA TYR A 299 6.30 10.83 0.38
C TYR A 299 5.47 9.66 0.90
N SER A 300 4.34 9.35 0.26
CA SER A 300 3.45 8.25 0.65
C SER A 300 4.15 6.89 0.61
N ASP A 301 5.05 6.67 -0.37
CA ASP A 301 5.85 5.45 -0.45
C ASP A 301 6.80 5.29 0.75
N TRP A 302 7.44 6.38 1.17
CA TRP A 302 8.33 6.39 2.34
C TRP A 302 7.54 6.17 3.62
N LEU A 303 6.44 6.90 3.80
CA LEU A 303 5.58 6.77 4.97
C LEU A 303 5.12 5.31 5.15
N PHE A 304 4.63 4.69 4.06
CA PHE A 304 4.16 3.31 4.10
C PHE A 304 5.25 2.33 4.53
N LEU A 305 6.44 2.39 3.90
CA LEU A 305 7.55 1.50 4.24
C LEU A 305 8.06 1.73 5.68
N THR A 306 8.11 2.99 6.13
CA THR A 306 8.51 3.34 7.49
C THR A 306 7.52 2.80 8.51
N ILE A 307 6.21 3.01 8.33
CA ILE A 307 5.18 2.49 9.25
C ILE A 307 5.20 0.96 9.29
N LEU A 308 5.26 0.30 8.13
CA LEU A 308 5.33 -1.16 8.04
C LEU A 308 6.58 -1.70 8.76
N GLY A 309 7.74 -1.08 8.53
CA GLY A 309 9.00 -1.46 9.17
C GLY A 309 8.96 -1.26 10.68
N LEU A 310 8.58 -0.07 11.14
CA LEU A 310 8.51 0.27 12.56
C LEU A 310 7.51 -0.63 13.30
N THR A 311 6.31 -0.84 12.77
CA THR A 311 5.28 -1.69 13.40
C THR A 311 5.75 -3.15 13.52
N THR A 312 6.45 -3.65 12.50
CA THR A 312 7.00 -5.01 12.55
C THR A 312 8.14 -5.11 13.58
N LEU A 313 9.03 -4.11 13.61
CA LEU A 313 10.13 -4.04 14.57
C LEU A 313 9.63 -3.94 16.01
N THR A 314 8.66 -3.07 16.30
CA THR A 314 8.07 -2.94 17.65
C THR A 314 7.40 -4.24 18.09
N GLY A 315 6.83 -5.02 17.17
CA GLY A 315 6.34 -6.37 17.45
C GLY A 315 7.44 -7.34 17.94
N PHE A 316 8.62 -7.34 17.30
CA PHE A 316 9.75 -8.14 17.76
C PHE A 316 10.33 -7.63 19.08
N PHE A 317 10.45 -6.31 19.26
CA PHE A 317 10.90 -5.73 20.53
C PHE A 317 9.94 -6.08 21.67
N SER A 318 8.64 -5.95 21.46
CA SER A 318 7.58 -6.37 22.40
C SER A 318 7.75 -7.83 22.82
N GLN A 319 8.02 -8.72 21.87
CA GLN A 319 8.27 -10.12 22.15
C GLN A 319 9.58 -10.34 22.93
N GLY A 320 10.67 -9.70 22.51
CA GLY A 320 11.99 -9.82 23.13
C GLY A 320 12.01 -9.34 24.57
N LEU A 321 11.47 -8.14 24.84
CA LEU A 321 11.36 -7.57 26.18
C LEU A 321 10.52 -8.47 27.10
N ARG A 322 9.42 -9.03 26.59
CA ARG A 322 8.58 -9.98 27.34
C ARG A 322 9.34 -11.26 27.71
N LEU A 323 10.08 -11.84 26.77
CA LEU A 323 10.86 -13.06 27.00
C LEU A 323 12.02 -12.82 27.96
N ALA A 324 12.59 -11.62 27.95
CA ALA A 324 13.61 -11.18 28.91
C ALA A 324 13.06 -10.82 30.29
N GLY A 325 11.74 -10.86 30.50
CA GLY A 325 11.11 -10.48 31.77
C GLY A 325 11.21 -8.97 32.08
N LEU A 326 11.50 -8.13 31.08
CA LEU A 326 11.67 -6.70 31.25
C LEU A 326 10.33 -5.97 31.18
N ARG A 327 9.96 -5.24 32.24
CA ARG A 327 8.70 -4.49 32.34
C ARG A 327 8.56 -3.39 31.27
N ALA A 328 9.66 -2.99 30.63
CA ALA A 328 9.67 -2.15 29.44
C ALA A 328 8.86 -2.72 28.25
N ALA A 329 8.48 -4.01 28.30
CA ALA A 329 7.55 -4.59 27.34
C ALA A 329 6.18 -3.90 27.34
N TYR A 330 5.69 -3.39 28.48
CA TYR A 330 4.37 -2.74 28.58
C TYR A 330 4.23 -1.49 27.72
N PRO A 331 5.11 -0.47 27.83
CA PRO A 331 5.05 0.70 26.94
C PRO A 331 5.49 0.43 25.49
N MET A 332 6.05 -0.74 25.20
CA MET A 332 6.40 -1.16 23.84
C MET A 332 5.20 -1.80 23.10
N TYR A 333 4.25 -2.38 23.83
CA TYR A 333 2.98 -2.86 23.29
C TYR A 333 2.09 -1.70 22.82
#